data_AF-W9RQM3-F1
#
_entry.id   AF-W9RQM3-F1
#
_cell.length_a   1.000
_cell.length_b   1.000
_cell.length_c   1.000
_cell.angle_alpha   90.00
_cell.angle_beta   90.00
_cell.angle_gamma   90.00
#
_symmetry.space_group_name_H-M   'P 1'
#
loop_
_entity.id
_entity.type
_entity.pdbx_description
1 polymer ?
#
loop_
_entity_poly.entity_id
_entity_poly.type
_entity_poly.pdbx_seq_one_letter_code
_entity_poly.pdbx_strand_id
1 'polypeptide(L)'
;MTGSINYKCPSSSNNNNNYSSPDLNYPSFIAFHNNDTREALMVEKLQRTLTNVGTGGPVTYQVKATTPTPGDFEVSVSPEILVFENEYDKRSFS
;
A
#
# COMPACT_ATOMS: atom_id res chain seq x y z
N MET A 1 -10.09 -4.18 -37.03
CA MET A 1 -10.88 -3.55 -35.94
C MET A 1 -9.98 -3.48 -34.70
N THR A 2 -9.19 -2.43 -34.58
CA THR A 2 -8.33 -2.20 -33.40
C THR A 2 -9.11 -1.30 -32.44
N GLY A 3 -9.80 -1.91 -31.49
CA GLY A 3 -10.50 -1.19 -30.42
C GLY A 3 -9.54 -0.91 -29.27
N SER A 4 -9.03 0.31 -29.17
CA SER A 4 -8.38 0.79 -27.96
C SER A 4 -9.46 1.07 -26.91
N ILE A 5 -9.55 0.20 -25.91
CA ILE A 5 -10.38 0.41 -24.73
C ILE A 5 -9.65 1.37 -23.78
N ASN A 6 -10.10 2.62 -23.76
CA ASN A 6 -9.66 3.64 -22.80
C ASN A 6 -10.34 3.36 -21.46
N TYR A 7 -9.62 2.75 -20.51
CA TYR A 7 -10.08 2.69 -19.12
C TYR A 7 -9.89 4.05 -18.47
N LYS A 8 -10.93 4.89 -18.50
CA LYS A 8 -11.00 6.12 -17.70
C LYS A 8 -11.80 5.82 -16.44
N CYS A 9 -11.12 5.77 -15.28
CA CYS A 9 -11.81 5.72 -13.99
C CYS A 9 -12.75 6.93 -13.88
N PRO A 10 -14.01 6.77 -13.44
CA PRO A 10 -14.95 7.88 -13.35
C PRO A 10 -14.44 8.88 -12.32
N SER A 11 -13.99 10.04 -12.79
CA SER A 11 -13.70 11.19 -11.94
C SER A 11 -15.03 11.65 -11.35
N SER A 12 -15.16 11.59 -10.03
CA SER A 12 -16.38 11.99 -9.30
C SER A 12 -16.70 13.44 -9.63
N SER A 13 -17.72 13.68 -10.46
CA SER A 13 -18.30 15.02 -10.54
C SER A 13 -19.79 15.10 -10.24
N ASN A 14 -20.54 14.00 -10.08
CA ASN A 14 -21.97 14.12 -9.68
C ASN A 14 -22.63 12.87 -9.07
N ASN A 15 -21.87 11.89 -8.54
CA ASN A 15 -22.45 10.76 -7.81
C ASN A 15 -21.68 10.60 -6.50
N ASN A 16 -22.39 10.49 -5.37
CA ASN A 16 -21.88 10.41 -3.98
C ASN A 16 -20.96 9.21 -3.69
N ASN A 17 -20.47 8.51 -4.72
CA ASN A 17 -19.59 7.37 -4.60
C ASN A 17 -18.18 7.79 -5.00
N ASN A 18 -17.42 8.26 -4.02
CA ASN A 18 -15.99 8.53 -4.15
C ASN A 18 -15.24 7.19 -4.16
N TYR A 19 -14.99 6.64 -5.36
CA TYR A 19 -14.20 5.41 -5.54
C TYR A 19 -12.69 5.69 -5.63
N SER A 20 -12.20 6.77 -5.01
CA SER A 20 -10.76 6.99 -4.84
C SER A 20 -10.36 6.47 -3.47
N SER A 21 -9.90 5.21 -3.42
CA SER A 21 -9.16 4.70 -2.26
C SER A 21 -7.68 4.65 -2.64
N PRO A 22 -6.87 5.65 -2.26
CA PRO A 22 -5.41 5.54 -2.41
C PRO A 22 -4.86 4.31 -1.65
N ASP A 23 -5.63 3.82 -0.67
CA ASP A 23 -5.26 2.71 0.19
C ASP A 23 -5.81 1.36 -0.30
N LEU A 24 -5.50 1.01 -1.55
CA LEU A 24 -5.78 -0.32 -2.08
C LEU A 24 -4.85 -1.34 -1.43
N ASN A 25 -5.35 -2.54 -1.13
CA ASN A 25 -4.52 -3.67 -0.71
C ASN A 25 -3.70 -4.25 -1.88
N TYR A 26 -2.80 -3.44 -2.43
CA TYR A 26 -2.04 -3.70 -3.64
C TYR A 26 -0.60 -4.09 -3.29
N PRO A 27 0.04 -5.03 -4.02
CA PRO A 27 1.39 -5.53 -3.72
C PRO A 27 2.51 -4.55 -4.16
N SER A 28 2.22 -3.25 -4.11
CA SER A 28 3.21 -2.19 -4.27
C SER A 28 2.75 -0.92 -3.57
N PHE A 29 3.71 -0.01 -3.39
CA PHE A 29 3.51 1.30 -2.80
C PHE A 29 3.90 2.36 -3.82
N ILE A 30 3.16 3.46 -3.83
CA ILE A 30 3.48 4.67 -4.59
C ILE A 30 3.30 5.85 -3.64
N ALA A 31 4.26 6.76 -3.65
CA ALA A 31 4.17 8.03 -2.94
C ALA A 31 4.47 9.13 -3.94
N PHE A 32 3.60 10.15 -3.96
CA PHE A 32 3.79 11.32 -4.82
C PHE A 32 4.49 12.42 -4.04
N HIS A 33 5.37 13.19 -4.69
CA HIS A 33 5.98 14.37 -4.09
C HIS A 33 5.78 15.58 -5.00
N ASN A 34 5.34 16.69 -4.43
CA ASN A 34 5.15 17.94 -5.15
C ASN A 34 6.36 18.85 -4.91
N ASN A 35 7.08 19.19 -5.99
CA ASN A 35 8.27 20.03 -5.92
C ASN A 35 7.97 21.51 -5.58
N ASP A 36 6.70 21.92 -5.55
CA ASP A 36 6.27 23.31 -5.34
C ASP A 36 6.17 23.71 -3.86
N THR A 37 6.05 22.75 -2.95
CA THR A 37 5.94 23.01 -1.50
C THR A 37 7.28 22.76 -0.82
N ARG A 38 8.17 23.76 -0.86
CA ARG A 38 9.51 23.72 -0.27
C ARG A 38 9.60 23.40 1.24
N GLU A 39 8.50 23.18 1.96
CA GLU A 39 8.53 23.17 3.43
C GLU A 39 7.66 22.12 4.15
N ALA A 40 6.87 21.28 3.46
CA ALA A 40 6.04 20.27 4.13
C ALA A 40 6.53 18.85 3.84
N LEU A 41 6.99 18.14 4.87
CA LEU A 41 7.19 16.68 4.83
C LEU A 41 5.85 16.03 4.46
N MET A 42 5.78 15.39 3.29
CA MET A 42 4.61 14.64 2.88
C MET A 42 4.70 13.24 3.49
N VAL A 43 3.88 12.99 4.50
CA VAL A 43 3.75 11.66 5.12
C VAL A 43 2.50 10.99 4.58
N GLU A 44 2.69 9.90 3.83
CA GLU A 44 1.59 9.07 3.34
C GLU A 44 1.57 7.75 4.10
N LYS A 45 0.44 7.46 4.75
CA LYS A 45 0.23 6.19 5.46
C LYS A 45 -0.61 5.26 4.58
N LEU A 46 -0.05 4.10 4.25
CA LEU A 46 -0.66 3.11 3.38
C LEU A 46 -0.84 1.80 4.14
N GLN A 47 -2.07 1.35 4.32
CA GLN A 47 -2.39 0.11 5.01
C GLN A 47 -2.45 -1.06 4.02
N ARG A 48 -1.82 -2.17 4.40
CA ARG A 48 -1.93 -3.45 3.68
C ARG A 48 -2.43 -4.52 4.62
N THR A 49 -3.11 -5.51 4.05
CA THR A 49 -3.57 -6.69 4.76
C THR A 49 -3.08 -7.93 4.03
N LEU A 50 -2.18 -8.65 4.67
CA LEU A 50 -1.69 -9.92 4.18
C LEU A 50 -2.59 -11.05 4.67
N THR A 51 -2.79 -12.05 3.83
CA THR A 51 -3.48 -13.30 4.18
C THR A 51 -2.46 -14.42 4.07
N ASN A 52 -2.27 -15.20 5.14
CA ASN A 52 -1.42 -16.38 5.07
C ASN A 52 -2.09 -17.44 4.18
N VAL A 53 -1.36 -18.00 3.23
CA VAL A 53 -1.82 -19.10 2.36
C VAL A 53 -0.94 -20.35 2.50
N GLY A 54 0.01 -20.34 3.44
CA GLY A 54 0.84 -21.49 3.76
C GLY A 54 0.12 -22.46 4.71
N THR A 55 0.29 -23.76 4.48
CA THR A 55 -0.38 -24.85 5.22
C THR A 55 0.47 -25.42 6.36
N GLY A 56 1.66 -24.86 6.60
CA GLY A 56 2.71 -25.42 7.48
C GLY A 56 2.61 -25.13 8.98
N GLY A 57 1.45 -24.67 9.47
CA GLY A 57 1.28 -24.22 10.86
C GLY A 57 1.74 -22.78 11.12
N PRO A 58 1.97 -22.39 12.39
CA PRO A 58 2.31 -21.02 12.75
C PRO A 58 3.58 -20.52 12.07
N VAL A 59 3.52 -19.30 11.54
CA VAL A 59 4.62 -18.64 10.83
C VAL A 59 4.76 -17.19 11.25
N THR A 60 6.00 -16.72 11.35
CA THR A 60 6.33 -15.33 11.67
C THR A 60 7.14 -14.71 10.54
N TYR A 61 6.74 -13.52 10.11
CA TYR A 61 7.46 -12.72 9.13
C TYR A 61 7.98 -11.43 9.77
N GLN A 62 9.25 -11.11 9.52
CA GLN A 62 9.86 -9.85 9.92
C GLN A 62 10.05 -8.96 8.70
N VAL A 63 9.68 -7.70 8.83
CA VAL A 63 9.81 -6.70 7.77
C VAL A 63 11.27 -6.36 7.52
N LYS A 64 11.63 -6.24 6.25
CA LYS A 64 12.90 -5.66 5.80
C LYS A 64 12.60 -4.63 4.72
N ALA A 65 12.75 -3.35 5.07
CA ALA A 65 12.55 -2.24 4.15
C ALA A 65 13.90 -1.63 3.72
N THR A 66 13.99 -1.19 2.48
CA THR A 66 15.14 -0.48 1.91
C THR A 66 14.66 0.67 1.06
N THR A 67 15.30 1.83 1.13
CA THR A 67 14.98 2.98 0.29
C THR A 67 16.02 3.13 -0.84
N PRO A 68 15.61 3.47 -2.08
CA PRO A 68 16.55 3.64 -3.19
C PRO A 68 17.49 4.83 -3.01
N THR A 69 17.00 5.91 -2.40
CA THR A 69 17.74 7.14 -2.10
C THR A 69 17.69 7.43 -0.60
N PRO A 70 18.66 6.88 0.16
CA PRO A 70 18.78 7.17 1.59
C PRO A 70 18.94 8.68 1.82
N GLY A 71 18.11 9.25 2.70
CA GLY A 71 18.12 10.69 3.02
C GLY A 71 17.01 11.49 2.33
N ASP A 72 16.53 11.03 1.17
CA ASP A 72 15.42 11.69 0.45
C ASP A 72 14.06 11.11 0.83
N PHE A 73 14.01 9.82 1.16
CA PHE A 73 12.81 9.12 1.59
C PHE A 73 13.07 8.33 2.88
N GLU A 74 12.11 8.44 3.79
CA GLU A 74 12.03 7.63 5.01
C GLU A 74 10.85 6.67 4.88
N VAL A 75 11.08 5.40 5.22
CA VAL A 75 10.04 4.35 5.20
C VAL A 75 10.04 3.68 6.57
N SER A 76 8.89 3.75 7.24
CA SER A 76 8.62 3.07 8.51
C SER A 76 7.46 2.08 8.32
N VAL A 77 7.52 0.93 8.98
CA VAL A 77 6.45 -0.08 8.94
C VAL A 77 6.07 -0.50 10.34
N SER A 78 4.78 -0.59 10.63
CA SER A 78 4.25 -1.06 11.91
C SER A 78 3.04 -2.00 11.73
N PRO A 79 3.02 -3.17 12.39
CA PRO A 79 4.12 -3.75 13.17
C PRO A 79 5.24 -4.30 12.27
N GLU A 80 6.47 -4.33 12.77
CA GLU A 80 7.62 -4.92 12.04
C GLU A 80 7.60 -6.45 12.00
N ILE A 81 6.79 -7.08 12.86
CA ILE A 81 6.66 -8.54 12.96
C ILE A 81 5.19 -8.91 12.80
N LEU A 82 4.91 -9.83 11.87
CA LEU A 82 3.58 -10.38 11.62
C LEU A 82 3.57 -11.86 11.96
N VAL A 83 2.72 -12.24 12.92
CA VAL A 83 2.53 -13.64 13.35
C VAL A 83 1.20 -14.15 12.81
N PHE A 84 1.25 -15.27 12.10
CA PHE A 84 0.08 -15.99 11.58
C PHE A 84 0.06 -17.37 12.24
N GLU A 85 -1.05 -17.73 12.87
CA GLU A 85 -1.17 -19.02 13.58
C GLU A 85 -1.68 -20.11 12.64
N ASN A 86 -2.54 -19.74 11.69
CA ASN A 86 -3.23 -20.65 10.79
C ASN A 86 -3.18 -20.20 9.33
N GLU A 87 -3.53 -21.12 8.42
CA GLU A 87 -3.87 -20.79 7.04
C GLU A 87 -5.08 -19.82 7.02
N TYR A 88 -5.06 -18.85 6.11
CA TYR A 88 -6.05 -17.79 5.94
C TYR A 88 -6.13 -16.74 7.05
N ASP A 89 -5.28 -16.81 8.07
CA ASP A 89 -5.13 -15.71 9.02
C ASP A 89 -4.75 -14.42 8.29
N LYS A 90 -5.33 -13.31 8.75
CA LYS A 90 -5.10 -11.98 8.19
C LYS A 90 -4.40 -11.09 9.20
N ARG A 91 -3.36 -10.38 8.74
CA ARG A 91 -2.67 -9.36 9.52
C ARG A 91 -2.49 -8.11 8.69
N SER A 92 -2.66 -6.97 9.31
CA SER A 92 -2.48 -5.67 8.67
C SER A 92 -1.24 -4.97 9.20
N PHE A 93 -0.63 -4.18 8.33
CA PHE A 93 0.48 -3.29 8.66
C PHE A 93 0.32 -1.97 7.90
N SER A 94 1.03 -0.95 8.35
CA SER A 94 1.11 0.36 7.70
C SER A 94 2.48 0.98 7.86
#